data_AF-A0A2A5MA36-F1
#
_entry.id   AF-A0A2A5MA36-F1
#
_cell.length_a   1.000
_cell.length_b   1.000
_cell.length_c   1.000
_cell.angle_alpha   90.00
_cell.angle_beta   90.00
_cell.angle_gamma   90.00
#
_symmetry.space_group_name_H-M   'P 1'
#
loop_
_entity.id
_entity.type
_entity.pdbx_description
1 polymer ?
#
loop_
_entity_poly.entity_id
_entity_poly.type
_entity_poly.pdbx_seq_one_letter_code
_entity_poly.pdbx_strand_id
1 'polypeptide(L)'
;SKEGLFFEILDDICKKHFHLIYSKTQEIENGTLKEILTSFGLTFIEIFNQPEAVAFGKIVYSQVYDKDRHLANWIENNQQNFSYNILMDFFKQQNNSYMKKNAEKLAVLFCTMLKEPYHHLNVLINAPLKNKKEQKEHVEFVVNVFLNGINGSKA
;
A
#
# COMPACT_ATOMS: atom_id res chain seq x y z
N SER A 1 -2.02 -9.39 -26.27
CA SER A 1 -3.47 -9.11 -26.14
C SER A 1 -3.67 -7.71 -25.61
N LYS A 2 -4.89 -7.17 -25.61
CA LYS A 2 -5.21 -5.86 -25.00
C LYS A 2 -4.92 -5.90 -23.49
N GLU A 3 -5.21 -7.03 -22.87
CA GLU A 3 -4.97 -7.35 -21.46
C GLU A 3 -3.46 -7.36 -21.18
N GLY A 4 -2.65 -8.00 -22.04
CA GLY A 4 -1.19 -7.97 -21.93
C GLY A 4 -0.64 -6.54 -21.97
N LEU A 5 -1.09 -5.70 -22.91
CA LEU A 5 -0.67 -4.29 -22.98
C LEU A 5 -1.05 -3.51 -21.71
N PHE A 6 -2.23 -3.75 -21.16
CA PHE A 6 -2.65 -3.15 -19.89
C PHE A 6 -1.70 -3.52 -18.74
N PHE A 7 -1.28 -4.79 -18.66
CA PHE A 7 -0.38 -5.26 -17.61
C PHE A 7 1.07 -4.77 -17.76
N GLU A 8 1.54 -4.53 -18.99
CA GLU A 8 2.82 -3.82 -19.22
C GLU A 8 2.77 -2.38 -18.69
N ILE A 9 1.67 -1.66 -18.96
CA ILE A 9 1.47 -0.31 -18.41
C ILE A 9 1.40 -0.36 -16.88
N LEU A 10 0.71 -1.36 -16.32
CA LEU A 10 0.59 -1.51 -14.87
C LEU A 10 1.94 -1.83 -14.21
N ASP A 11 2.81 -2.59 -14.87
CA ASP A 11 4.15 -2.90 -14.38
C ASP A 11 5.01 -1.63 -14.25
N ASP A 12 5.04 -0.77 -15.27
CA ASP A 12 5.74 0.51 -15.23
C ASP A 12 5.23 1.41 -14.09
N ILE A 13 3.92 1.46 -13.90
CA ILE A 13 3.28 2.24 -12.83
C ILE A 13 3.66 1.68 -11.46
N CYS A 14 3.62 0.36 -11.27
CA CYS A 14 4.01 -0.29 -10.02
C CYS A 14 5.47 -0.03 -9.68
N LYS A 15 6.39 -0.15 -10.64
CA LYS A 15 7.81 0.17 -10.45
C LYS A 15 8.01 1.64 -10.09
N LYS A 16 7.35 2.56 -10.79
CA LYS A 16 7.42 4.00 -10.49
C LYS A 16 6.95 4.30 -9.07
N HIS A 17 5.82 3.73 -8.66
CA HIS A 17 5.28 3.91 -7.30
C HIS A 17 6.17 3.26 -6.24
N PHE A 18 6.73 2.09 -6.51
CA PHE A 18 7.70 1.44 -5.63
C PHE A 18 8.89 2.36 -5.37
N HIS A 19 9.52 2.89 -6.44
CA HIS A 19 10.67 3.78 -6.31
C HIS A 19 10.33 5.09 -5.59
N LEU A 20 9.15 5.67 -5.84
CA LEU A 20 8.69 6.88 -5.16
C LEU A 20 8.50 6.65 -3.65
N ILE A 21 7.86 5.55 -3.26
CA ILE A 21 7.67 5.22 -1.84
C ILE A 21 9.01 4.90 -1.19
N TYR A 22 9.86 4.13 -1.88
CA TYR A 22 11.17 3.75 -1.38
C TYR A 22 12.05 4.97 -1.11
N SER A 23 12.17 5.89 -2.07
CA SER A 23 12.97 7.10 -1.89
C SER A 23 12.50 7.96 -0.72
N LYS A 24 11.19 8.20 -0.62
CA LYS A 24 10.57 8.96 0.47
C LYS A 24 10.73 8.31 1.85
N THR A 25 10.76 6.98 1.88
CA THR A 25 10.96 6.23 3.12
C THR A 25 12.45 6.24 3.53
N GLN A 26 13.37 6.11 2.56
CA GLN A 26 14.81 6.11 2.80
C GLN A 26 15.37 7.50 3.16
N GLU A 27 14.71 8.60 2.78
CA GLU A 27 15.07 9.95 3.26
C GLU A 27 15.13 10.06 4.80
N ILE A 28 14.56 9.08 5.51
CA ILE A 28 14.53 8.98 6.98
C ILE A 28 15.48 7.88 7.47
N GLU A 29 16.75 7.89 7.01
CA GLU A 29 17.78 6.86 7.30
C GLU A 29 17.95 6.50 8.79
N ASN A 30 17.58 7.39 9.72
CA ASN A 30 17.65 7.16 11.17
C ASN A 30 16.31 7.39 11.90
N GLY A 31 15.20 7.27 11.16
CA GLY A 31 13.87 7.48 11.71
C GLY A 31 13.46 6.41 12.70
N THR A 32 12.67 6.82 13.69
CA THR A 32 11.87 5.89 14.48
C THR A 32 10.92 5.10 13.59
N LEU A 33 10.51 3.91 14.04
CA LEU A 33 9.48 3.11 13.36
C LEU A 33 8.22 3.93 13.06
N LYS A 34 7.84 4.84 13.95
CA LYS A 34 6.69 5.75 13.75
C LYS A 34 6.89 6.68 12.56
N GLU A 35 8.05 7.33 12.45
CA GLU A 35 8.35 8.27 11.36
C GLU A 35 8.39 7.55 10.01
N ILE A 36 8.98 6.36 9.96
CA ILE A 36 9.08 5.54 8.75
C ILE A 36 7.70 5.06 8.30
N LEU A 37 6.87 4.54 9.22
CA LEU A 37 5.48 4.17 8.89
C LEU A 37 4.64 5.37 8.44
N THR A 38 4.87 6.55 9.04
CA THR A 38 4.16 7.78 8.65
C THR A 38 4.57 8.22 7.25
N SER A 39 5.87 8.23 6.94
CA SER A 39 6.37 8.60 5.60
C SER A 39 5.89 7.66 4.50
N PHE A 40 6.02 6.35 4.74
CA PHE A 40 5.46 5.33 3.87
C PHE A 40 3.96 5.56 3.69
N GLY A 41 3.23 5.71 4.80
CA GLY A 41 1.78 5.83 4.80
C GLY A 41 1.27 7.05 4.03
N LEU A 42 1.92 8.21 4.17
CA LEU A 42 1.57 9.43 3.45
C LEU A 42 1.75 9.28 1.94
N THR A 43 2.86 8.69 1.51
CA THR A 43 3.13 8.50 0.08
C THR A 43 2.21 7.43 -0.50
N PHE A 44 2.01 6.33 0.24
CA PHE A 44 1.14 5.23 -0.16
C PHE A 44 -0.33 5.68 -0.30
N ILE A 45 -0.87 6.40 0.69
CA ILE A 45 -2.27 6.86 0.64
C ILE A 45 -2.49 7.90 -0.45
N GLU A 46 -1.50 8.76 -0.72
CA GLU A 46 -1.56 9.76 -1.78
C GLU A 46 -1.77 9.12 -3.15
N ILE A 47 -1.04 8.03 -3.44
CA ILE A 47 -1.16 7.28 -4.70
C ILE A 47 -2.58 6.73 -4.87
N PHE A 48 -3.13 6.09 -3.85
CA PHE A 48 -4.48 5.51 -3.91
C PHE A 48 -5.62 6.54 -3.93
N ASN A 49 -5.32 7.80 -3.58
CA ASN A 49 -6.27 8.92 -3.66
C ASN A 49 -6.09 9.77 -4.92
N GLN A 50 -5.49 9.22 -5.97
CA GLN A 50 -5.50 9.81 -7.31
C GLN A 50 -6.60 9.18 -8.20
N PRO A 51 -7.24 9.95 -9.10
CA PRO A 51 -8.22 9.43 -10.05
C PRO A 51 -7.71 8.24 -10.88
N GLU A 52 -6.43 8.22 -11.21
CA GLU A 52 -5.76 7.18 -11.98
C GLU A 52 -5.84 5.83 -11.26
N ALA A 53 -5.59 5.80 -9.94
CA ALA A 53 -5.67 4.56 -9.17
C ALA A 53 -7.07 3.95 -9.22
N VAL A 54 -8.12 4.78 -9.22
CA VAL A 54 -9.51 4.33 -9.38
C VAL A 54 -9.76 3.80 -10.78
N ALA A 55 -9.27 4.49 -11.81
CA ALA A 55 -9.41 4.06 -13.20
C ALA A 55 -8.77 2.70 -13.44
N PHE A 56 -7.53 2.48 -12.98
CA PHE A 56 -6.86 1.19 -13.04
C PHE A 56 -7.60 0.12 -12.21
N GLY A 57 -8.06 0.47 -11.01
CA GLY A 57 -8.83 -0.43 -10.15
C GLY A 57 -10.10 -0.95 -10.83
N LYS A 58 -10.82 -0.11 -11.58
CA LYS A 58 -12.00 -0.52 -12.35
C LYS A 58 -11.66 -1.50 -13.49
N ILE A 59 -10.53 -1.29 -14.17
CA ILE A 59 -10.08 -2.21 -15.22
C ILE A 59 -9.64 -3.56 -14.63
N VAL A 60 -9.03 -3.56 -13.45
CA VAL A 60 -8.70 -4.80 -12.73
C VAL A 60 -9.97 -5.54 -12.28
N TYR A 61 -10.94 -4.82 -11.70
CA TYR A 61 -12.19 -5.42 -11.22
C TYR A 61 -13.06 -5.97 -12.36
N SER A 62 -13.05 -5.34 -13.54
CA SER A 62 -13.82 -5.83 -14.69
C SER A 62 -13.28 -7.15 -15.26
N GLN A 63 -12.05 -7.54 -14.93
CA GLN A 63 -11.43 -8.79 -15.33
C GLN A 63 -11.75 -9.98 -14.40
N VAL A 64 -12.67 -9.83 -13.44
CA VAL A 64 -13.00 -10.89 -12.47
C VAL A 64 -13.50 -12.20 -13.12
N TYR A 65 -14.06 -12.13 -14.33
CA TYR A 65 -14.50 -13.30 -15.12
C TYR A 65 -13.54 -13.67 -16.26
N ASP A 66 -12.32 -13.12 -16.29
CA ASP A 66 -11.31 -13.47 -17.28
C ASP A 66 -10.89 -14.94 -17.16
N LYS A 67 -11.10 -15.71 -18.23
CA LYS A 67 -10.78 -17.14 -18.29
C LYS A 67 -9.29 -17.40 -18.56
N ASP A 68 -8.61 -16.43 -19.15
CA ASP A 68 -7.19 -16.54 -19.52
C ASP A 68 -6.26 -16.24 -18.34
N ARG A 69 -6.84 -15.86 -17.18
CA ARG A 69 -6.16 -15.65 -15.90
C ARG A 69 -5.02 -14.62 -15.98
N HIS A 70 -5.12 -13.61 -16.83
CA HIS A 70 -4.06 -12.61 -17.01
C HIS A 70 -3.71 -11.92 -15.69
N LEU A 71 -4.73 -11.53 -14.91
CA LEU A 71 -4.54 -10.89 -13.60
C LEU A 71 -3.80 -11.79 -12.60
N ALA A 72 -4.18 -13.07 -12.51
CA ALA A 72 -3.55 -14.01 -11.58
C ALA A 72 -2.08 -14.21 -11.94
N ASN A 73 -1.79 -14.47 -13.22
CA ASN A 73 -0.43 -14.64 -13.72
C ASN A 73 0.43 -13.38 -13.47
N TRP A 74 -0.14 -12.20 -13.68
CA TRP A 74 0.59 -10.95 -13.46
C TRP A 74 0.91 -10.74 -11.97
N ILE A 75 -0.05 -10.96 -11.06
CA ILE A 75 0.18 -10.83 -9.61
C ILE A 75 1.23 -11.81 -9.12
N GLU A 76 1.14 -13.08 -9.51
CA GLU A 76 2.07 -14.14 -9.09
C GLU A 76 3.51 -13.86 -9.53
N ASN A 77 3.70 -13.33 -10.74
CA ASN A 77 5.04 -13.05 -11.29
C ASN A 77 5.65 -11.70 -10.85
N ASN A 78 4.87 -10.83 -10.21
CA ASN A 78 5.28 -9.47 -9.85
C ASN A 78 5.22 -9.17 -8.36
N GLN A 79 5.06 -10.18 -7.49
CA GLN A 79 4.94 -9.97 -6.04
C GLN A 79 6.09 -9.15 -5.45
N GLN A 80 7.31 -9.35 -5.97
CA GLN A 80 8.52 -8.61 -5.58
C GLN A 80 8.46 -7.11 -5.88
N ASN A 81 7.65 -6.69 -6.86
CA ASN A 81 7.54 -5.29 -7.28
C ASN A 81 6.51 -4.49 -6.44
N PHE A 82 5.77 -5.13 -5.54
CA PHE A 82 4.79 -4.45 -4.71
C PHE A 82 5.41 -3.69 -3.54
N SER A 83 4.83 -2.54 -3.23
CA SER A 83 5.38 -1.60 -2.24
C SER A 83 5.40 -2.12 -0.80
N TYR A 84 4.59 -3.14 -0.46
CA TYR A 84 4.65 -3.74 0.88
C TYR A 84 6.02 -4.36 1.19
N ASN A 85 6.79 -4.75 0.16
CA ASN A 85 8.14 -5.31 0.37
C ASN A 85 9.09 -4.31 1.04
N ILE A 86 8.87 -3.00 0.83
CA ILE A 86 9.66 -1.93 1.49
C ILE A 86 9.51 -2.02 3.01
N LEU A 87 8.27 -2.16 3.51
CA LEU A 87 8.01 -2.31 4.94
C LEU A 87 8.43 -3.69 5.45
N MET A 88 8.26 -4.74 4.65
CA MET A 88 8.71 -6.08 5.01
C MET A 88 10.21 -6.08 5.32
N ASP A 89 11.03 -5.47 4.46
CA ASP A 89 12.47 -5.41 4.66
C ASP A 89 12.83 -4.56 5.88
N PHE A 90 12.12 -3.45 6.11
CA PHE A 90 12.28 -2.65 7.31
C PHE A 90 11.96 -3.44 8.60
N PHE A 91 10.87 -4.20 8.62
CA PHE A 91 10.49 -5.03 9.78
C PHE A 91 11.49 -6.16 10.06
N LYS A 92 12.12 -6.74 9.01
CA LYS A 92 13.18 -7.75 9.16
C LYS A 92 14.45 -7.18 9.81
N GLN A 93 14.72 -5.89 9.63
CA GLN A 93 15.89 -5.21 10.19
C GLN A 93 15.69 -4.81 11.68
N GLN A 94 14.45 -4.72 12.17
CA GLN A 94 14.17 -4.33 13.55
C GLN A 94 14.72 -5.31 14.57
N ASN A 95 15.26 -4.83 15.70
CA ASN A 95 15.71 -5.70 16.80
C ASN A 95 14.53 -6.25 17.64
N ASN A 96 13.52 -6.81 16.99
CA ASN A 96 12.32 -7.38 17.60
C ASN A 96 11.96 -8.69 16.91
N SER A 97 12.02 -9.81 17.64
CA SER A 97 11.81 -11.15 17.08
C SER A 97 10.41 -11.37 16.51
N TYR A 98 9.39 -10.72 17.09
CA TYR A 98 8.02 -10.77 16.59
C TYR A 98 7.90 -10.06 15.24
N MET A 99 8.48 -8.86 15.11
CA MET A 99 8.48 -8.12 13.84
C MET A 99 9.18 -8.89 12.73
N LYS A 100 10.38 -9.45 13.01
CA LYS A 100 11.13 -10.23 12.01
C LYS A 100 10.35 -11.45 11.50
N LYS A 101 9.76 -12.22 12.42
CA LYS A 101 9.01 -13.45 12.07
C LYS A 101 7.70 -13.16 11.33
N ASN A 102 7.10 -11.98 11.54
CA ASN A 102 5.81 -11.61 10.96
C ASN A 102 5.91 -10.48 9.93
N ALA A 103 7.11 -10.18 9.41
CA ALA A 103 7.39 -8.97 8.64
C ALA A 103 6.46 -8.77 7.44
N GLU A 104 6.24 -9.82 6.64
CA GLU A 104 5.34 -9.78 5.48
C GLU A 104 3.90 -9.51 5.92
N LYS A 105 3.39 -10.27 6.91
CA LYS A 105 2.02 -10.12 7.42
C LYS A 105 1.78 -8.73 7.99
N LEU A 106 2.76 -8.16 8.70
CA LEU A 106 2.69 -6.81 9.26
C LEU A 106 2.69 -5.74 8.16
N ALA A 107 3.52 -5.91 7.12
CA ALA A 107 3.57 -5.00 5.98
C ALA A 107 2.25 -4.99 5.20
N VAL A 108 1.70 -6.17 4.90
CA VAL A 108 0.40 -6.32 4.24
C VAL A 108 -0.70 -5.72 5.10
N LEU A 109 -0.75 -6.04 6.40
CA LEU A 109 -1.74 -5.49 7.32
C LEU A 109 -1.72 -3.96 7.35
N PHE A 110 -0.55 -3.35 7.45
CA PHE A 110 -0.41 -1.90 7.47
C PHE A 110 -0.93 -1.26 6.16
N CYS A 111 -0.54 -1.82 5.00
CA CYS A 111 -1.04 -1.37 3.70
C CYS A 111 -2.56 -1.50 3.60
N THR A 112 -3.14 -2.61 4.07
CA THR A 112 -4.59 -2.84 4.07
C THR A 112 -5.32 -1.83 4.94
N MET A 113 -4.83 -1.53 6.14
CA MET A 113 -5.45 -0.53 7.03
C MET A 113 -5.47 0.88 6.43
N LEU A 114 -4.47 1.22 5.61
CA LEU A 114 -4.43 2.50 4.89
C LEU A 114 -5.36 2.52 3.67
N LYS A 115 -5.35 1.44 2.88
CA LYS A 115 -6.03 1.36 1.58
C LYS A 115 -7.52 1.09 1.69
N GLU A 116 -7.90 0.10 2.51
CA GLU A 116 -9.24 -0.47 2.53
C GLU A 116 -10.03 -0.05 3.77
N PRO A 117 -11.37 0.04 3.68
CA PRO A 117 -12.24 -0.24 2.52
C PRO A 117 -12.38 0.93 1.53
N TYR A 118 -11.64 2.02 1.71
CA TYR A 118 -11.83 3.25 0.94
C TYR A 118 -11.59 3.05 -0.55
N HIS A 119 -10.47 2.45 -0.94
CA HIS A 119 -10.15 2.23 -2.35
C HIS A 119 -11.18 1.32 -3.03
N HIS A 120 -11.61 0.23 -2.37
CA HIS A 120 -12.69 -0.62 -2.86
C HIS A 120 -13.97 0.17 -3.16
N LEU A 121 -14.37 1.08 -2.27
CA LEU A 121 -15.55 1.93 -2.46
C LEU A 121 -15.34 2.99 -3.55
N ASN A 122 -14.12 3.55 -3.69
CA ASN A 122 -13.81 4.46 -4.79
C ASN A 122 -13.97 3.76 -6.15
N VAL A 123 -13.52 2.51 -6.26
CA VAL A 123 -13.61 1.70 -7.49
C VAL A 123 -15.04 1.31 -7.82
N LEU A 124 -15.78 0.75 -6.85
CA LEU A 124 -17.11 0.17 -7.11
C LEU A 124 -18.23 1.21 -7.28
N ILE A 125 -18.27 2.22 -6.41
CA ILE A 125 -19.39 3.14 -6.32
C ILE A 125 -19.01 4.60 -6.54
N ASN A 126 -17.77 4.87 -6.97
CA ASN A 126 -17.23 6.22 -7.12
C ASN A 126 -17.34 7.05 -5.83
N ALA A 127 -17.09 6.41 -4.68
CA ALA A 127 -17.00 7.16 -3.43
C ALA A 127 -15.94 8.27 -3.56
N PRO A 128 -16.12 9.44 -2.92
CA PRO A 128 -15.15 10.54 -2.98
C PRO A 128 -13.76 10.13 -2.49
N LEU A 129 -12.72 10.71 -3.10
CA LEU A 129 -11.34 10.56 -2.67
C LEU A 129 -11.05 11.46 -1.46
N LYS A 130 -10.16 11.02 -0.57
CA LYS A 130 -9.72 11.82 0.58
C LYS A 130 -8.89 13.00 0.10
N ASN A 131 -9.15 14.19 0.63
CA ASN A 131 -8.25 15.33 0.47
C ASN A 131 -6.97 15.17 1.32
N LYS A 132 -5.98 16.06 1.13
CA LYS A 132 -4.69 15.96 1.83
C LYS A 132 -4.78 15.99 3.36
N LYS A 133 -5.75 16.70 3.93
CA LYS A 133 -5.97 16.74 5.38
C LYS A 133 -6.50 15.39 5.87
N GLU A 134 -7.53 14.86 5.21
CA GLU A 134 -8.11 13.55 5.55
C GLU A 134 -7.11 12.40 5.37
N GLN A 135 -6.23 12.50 4.35
CA GLN A 135 -5.14 11.54 4.14
C GLN A 135 -4.19 11.53 5.34
N LYS A 136 -3.74 12.70 5.78
CA LYS A 136 -2.84 12.84 6.94
C LYS A 136 -3.48 12.31 8.22
N GLU A 137 -4.73 12.71 8.50
CA GLU A 137 -5.48 12.25 9.67
C GLU A 137 -5.64 10.72 9.68
N HIS A 138 -5.94 10.10 8.53
CA HIS A 138 -6.05 8.65 8.41
C HIS A 138 -4.71 7.94 8.67
N VAL A 139 -3.61 8.46 8.13
CA VAL A 139 -2.28 7.89 8.36
C VAL A 139 -1.90 7.97 9.84
N GLU A 140 -2.08 9.12 10.48
CA GLU A 140 -1.79 9.30 11.91
C GLU A 140 -2.63 8.35 12.78
N PHE A 141 -3.92 8.19 12.46
CA PHE A 141 -4.80 7.24 13.13
C PHE A 141 -4.30 5.80 12.98
N VAL A 142 -4.03 5.35 11.75
CA VAL A 142 -3.57 3.99 11.48
C VAL A 142 -2.23 3.71 12.15
N VAL A 143 -1.26 4.61 12.05
CA VAL A 143 0.05 4.47 12.70
C VAL A 143 -0.10 4.35 14.21
N ASN A 144 -0.95 5.17 14.83
CA ASN A 144 -1.19 5.11 16.27
C ASN A 144 -1.79 3.75 16.69
N VAL A 145 -2.83 3.29 16.00
CA VAL A 145 -3.46 1.98 16.30
C VAL A 145 -2.48 0.83 16.05
N PHE A 146 -1.69 0.90 14.98
CA PHE A 146 -0.74 -0.14 14.61
C PHE A 146 0.38 -0.31 15.64
N LEU A 147 0.89 0.80 16.20
CA LEU A 147 1.98 0.79 17.16
C LEU A 147 1.53 0.62 18.61
N ASN A 148 0.43 1.27 18.99
CA ASN A 148 0.00 1.40 20.38
C ASN A 148 -1.27 0.59 20.71
N GLY A 149 -1.91 0.00 19.72
CA GLY A 149 -3.24 -0.61 19.86
C GLY A 149 -4.32 0.42 20.17
N ILE A 150 -5.51 -0.06 20.53
CA ILE A 150 -6.68 0.80 20.86
C ILE A 150 -6.73 1.24 22.33
N ASN A 151 -5.91 0.64 23.19
CA ASN A 151 -5.88 0.92 24.63
C ASN A 151 -4.67 1.77 25.06
N GLY A 152 -3.83 2.19 24.12
CA GLY A 152 -2.54 2.84 24.39
C GLY A 152 -2.58 4.21 25.08
N SER A 153 -3.76 4.72 25.43
CA SER A 153 -3.94 5.94 26.24
C SER A 153 -4.18 5.65 27.74
N LYS A 154 -4.07 4.38 28.18
CA LYS A 154 -4.15 3.99 29.60
C LYS A 154 -2.99 3.07 29.99
N ALA A 155 -1.81 3.64 30.14
CA ALA A 155 -0.71 3.10 30.93
C ALA A 155 0.13 4.26 31.47
#